data_AF-A0A7S3GSB3-F1
#
_entry.id   AF-A0A7S3GSB3-F1
#
_cell.length_a   1.000
_cell.length_b   1.000
_cell.length_c   1.000
_cell.angle_alpha   90.00
_cell.angle_beta   90.00
_cell.angle_gamma   90.00
#
_symmetry.space_group_name_H-M   'P 1'
#
loop_
_entity.id
_entity.type
_entity.pdbx_description
1 polymer ?
#
loop_
_entity_poly.entity_id
_entity_poly.type
_entity_poly.pdbx_seq_one_letter_code
_entity_poly.pdbx_strand_id
1 'polypeptide(L)'
;EESLCRVMETLKRLDIRIERLWLAGNFMRERGLAAMTEYMWNCKDALVEVDVTDNEIVADPTTGPEPGNDMVTAFLRCLYNHSAYPLMLEHGGMKVLPLLLRMGGNFISHPDKLLRQIRSKGGRSHVRICASADPYDHGGQKEYLSVCLPEFLTQRATNGSVAAAAAPVAPAVAAAAPAEAPAPAAAPGQNGKRERGKKEKKEEKEKKRRKEP
;
A
#
# COMPACT_ATOMS: atom_id res chain seq x y z
N GLU A 1 6.70 -6.78 10.21
CA GLU A 1 6.82 -5.45 9.58
C GLU A 1 8.26 -5.06 9.22
N GLU A 2 9.25 -5.07 10.13
CA GLU A 2 10.63 -4.67 9.77
C GLU A 2 11.23 -5.46 8.59
N SER A 3 10.95 -6.77 8.53
CA SER A 3 11.34 -7.64 7.42
C SER A 3 10.80 -7.13 6.08
N LEU A 4 9.51 -6.79 6.02
CA LEU A 4 8.87 -6.23 4.84
C LEU A 4 9.56 -4.94 4.39
N CYS A 5 9.79 -3.99 5.30
CA CYS A 5 10.47 -2.74 4.97
C CYS A 5 11.88 -3.01 4.41
N ARG A 6 12.63 -3.96 4.98
CA ARG A 6 13.97 -4.35 4.48
C ARG A 6 13.89 -4.99 3.10
N VAL A 7 12.85 -5.79 2.83
CA VAL A 7 12.61 -6.38 1.50
C VAL A 7 12.32 -5.29 0.49
N MET A 8 11.37 -4.37 0.76
CA MET A 8 11.06 -3.25 -0.15
C MET A 8 12.27 -2.36 -0.43
N GLU A 9 13.06 -2.05 0.61
CA GLU A 9 14.30 -1.30 0.46
C GLU A 9 15.33 -2.04 -0.39
N THR A 10 15.41 -3.37 -0.24
CA THR A 10 16.33 -4.20 -1.03
C THR A 10 15.89 -4.27 -2.48
N LEU A 11 14.59 -4.44 -2.76
CA LEU A 11 14.05 -4.41 -4.12
C LEU A 11 14.35 -3.07 -4.80
N LYS A 12 14.11 -1.96 -4.08
CA LYS A 12 14.44 -0.60 -4.55
C LYS A 12 15.93 -0.44 -4.85
N ARG A 13 16.80 -0.82 -3.91
CA ARG A 13 18.26 -0.68 -4.04
C ARG A 13 18.84 -1.50 -5.18
N LEU A 14 18.28 -2.68 -5.43
CA LEU A 14 18.71 -3.59 -6.50
C LEU A 14 18.04 -3.31 -7.85
N ASP A 15 17.17 -2.29 -7.94
CA ASP A 15 16.33 -1.99 -9.13
C ASP A 15 15.57 -3.24 -9.63
N ILE A 16 15.11 -4.08 -8.69
CA ILE A 16 14.33 -5.28 -9.02
C ILE A 16 12.93 -4.82 -9.41
N ARG A 17 12.53 -5.19 -10.63
CA ARG A 17 11.22 -4.86 -11.19
C ARG A 17 10.32 -6.08 -11.06
N ILE A 18 9.19 -5.89 -10.40
CA ILE A 18 8.22 -6.96 -10.18
C ILE A 18 6.93 -6.60 -10.90
N GLU A 19 6.34 -7.59 -11.55
CA GLU A 19 5.04 -7.44 -12.19
C GLU A 19 3.91 -7.60 -11.16
N ARG A 20 4.10 -8.52 -10.20
CA ARG A 20 3.09 -8.90 -9.21
C ARG A 20 3.69 -8.92 -7.82
N LEU A 21 3.00 -8.31 -6.87
CA LEU A 21 3.41 -8.24 -5.47
C LEU A 21 2.31 -8.77 -4.56
N TRP A 22 2.53 -9.94 -3.96
CA TRP A 22 1.60 -10.57 -3.05
C TRP A 22 2.09 -10.52 -1.60
N LEU A 23 1.37 -9.77 -0.78
CA LEU A 23 1.68 -9.48 0.62
C LEU A 23 0.44 -9.68 1.50
N ALA A 24 -0.54 -10.48 1.05
CA ALA A 24 -1.73 -10.78 1.83
C ALA A 24 -1.38 -11.40 3.20
N GLY A 25 -2.08 -11.02 4.26
CA GLY A 25 -1.92 -11.61 5.60
C GLY A 25 -0.56 -11.36 6.28
N ASN A 26 0.23 -10.39 5.83
CA ASN A 26 1.59 -10.14 6.35
C ASN A 26 1.64 -9.16 7.53
N PHE A 27 0.50 -8.83 8.14
CA PHE A 27 0.37 -7.82 9.20
C PHE A 27 1.01 -6.47 8.83
N MET A 28 0.91 -6.09 7.55
CA MET A 28 1.38 -4.80 7.06
C MET A 28 0.56 -3.69 7.70
N ARG A 29 1.23 -2.68 8.28
CA ARG A 29 0.62 -1.46 8.79
C ARG A 29 1.08 -0.26 7.96
N GLU A 30 0.92 0.93 8.52
CA GLU A 30 1.29 2.20 7.92
C GLU A 30 2.75 2.23 7.40
N ARG A 31 3.71 1.76 8.20
CA ARG A 31 5.13 1.80 7.83
C ARG A 31 5.45 0.84 6.69
N GLY A 32 4.85 -0.35 6.69
CA GLY A 32 4.94 -1.28 5.57
C GLY A 32 4.36 -0.71 4.27
N LEU A 33 3.17 -0.10 4.34
CA LEU A 33 2.51 0.53 3.19
C LEU A 33 3.33 1.73 2.67
N ALA A 34 3.92 2.52 3.56
CA ALA A 34 4.82 3.62 3.18
C ALA A 34 6.06 3.12 2.44
N ALA A 35 6.71 2.05 2.93
CA ALA A 35 7.86 1.44 2.26
C ALA A 35 7.48 0.88 0.87
N MET A 36 6.30 0.27 0.73
CA MET A 36 5.77 -0.18 -0.56
C MET A 36 5.49 1.00 -1.50
N THR A 37 4.90 2.09 -0.97
CA THR A 37 4.67 3.33 -1.73
C THR A 37 5.98 3.89 -2.27
N GLU A 38 7.02 3.94 -1.44
CA GLU A 38 8.33 4.44 -1.85
C GLU A 38 8.98 3.53 -2.90
N TYR A 39 8.91 2.20 -2.74
CA TYR A 39 9.38 1.27 -3.76
C TYR A 39 8.67 1.50 -5.11
N MET A 40 7.34 1.59 -5.10
CA MET A 40 6.55 1.80 -6.31
C MET A 40 6.82 3.14 -6.98
N TRP A 41 7.05 4.20 -6.21
CA TRP A 41 7.45 5.49 -6.77
C TRP A 41 8.78 5.45 -7.53
N ASN A 42 9.69 4.55 -7.15
CA ASN A 42 11.00 4.40 -7.77
C ASN A 42 11.04 3.31 -8.86
N CYS A 43 9.99 2.50 -8.99
CA CYS A 43 9.91 1.45 -9.99
C CYS A 43 9.68 2.05 -11.38
N LYS A 44 10.46 1.70 -12.39
CA LYS A 44 10.23 2.26 -13.75
C LYS A 44 9.05 1.62 -14.47
N ASP A 45 8.69 0.41 -14.07
CA ASP A 45 7.67 -0.39 -14.72
C ASP A 45 6.39 -0.39 -13.89
N ALA A 46 5.25 -0.51 -14.56
CA ALA A 46 3.97 -0.65 -13.89
C ALA A 46 3.86 -2.05 -13.27
N LEU A 47 3.32 -2.11 -12.05
CA LEU A 47 2.81 -3.37 -11.53
C LEU A 47 1.47 -3.69 -12.20
N VAL A 48 1.25 -4.97 -12.43
CA VAL A 48 -0.02 -5.51 -12.91
C VAL A 48 -0.90 -5.87 -11.72
N GLU A 49 -0.30 -6.35 -10.63
CA GLU A 49 -1.03 -6.85 -9.48
C GLU A 49 -0.35 -6.50 -8.15
N VAL A 50 -1.15 -5.99 -7.21
CA VAL A 50 -0.75 -5.78 -5.81
C VAL A 50 -1.82 -6.38 -4.91
N ASP A 51 -1.42 -7.33 -4.07
CA ASP A 51 -2.29 -7.92 -3.06
C ASP A 51 -1.79 -7.60 -1.66
N VAL A 52 -2.57 -6.79 -0.94
CA VAL A 52 -2.36 -6.46 0.47
C VAL A 52 -3.61 -6.78 1.30
N THR A 53 -4.35 -7.80 0.89
CA THR A 53 -5.55 -8.30 1.60
C THR A 53 -5.21 -8.79 3.01
N ASP A 54 -6.14 -8.68 3.95
CA ASP A 54 -6.01 -9.20 5.32
C ASP A 54 -4.77 -8.69 6.09
N ASN A 55 -4.35 -7.46 5.79
CA ASN A 55 -3.31 -6.76 6.54
C ASN A 55 -3.92 -5.84 7.62
N GLU A 56 -3.08 -5.12 8.36
CA GLU A 56 -3.48 -4.21 9.43
C GLU A 56 -3.39 -2.74 8.98
N ILE A 57 -3.73 -2.47 7.71
CA ILE A 57 -3.73 -1.11 7.17
C ILE A 57 -4.94 -0.38 7.72
N VAL A 58 -4.71 0.74 8.40
CA VAL A 58 -5.75 1.61 8.94
C VAL A 58 -5.86 2.86 8.07
N ALA A 59 -7.07 3.20 7.65
CA ALA A 59 -7.34 4.46 6.96
C ALA A 59 -8.73 4.97 7.30
N ASP A 60 -8.86 6.27 7.49
CA ASP A 60 -10.16 6.90 7.66
C ASP A 60 -10.18 8.23 6.90
N PRO A 61 -10.94 8.32 5.79
CA PRO A 61 -11.00 9.51 4.94
C PRO A 61 -11.72 10.70 5.61
N THR A 62 -12.26 10.51 6.82
CA THR A 62 -13.05 11.50 7.56
C THR A 62 -12.32 12.09 8.74
N THR A 63 -11.25 11.44 9.20
CA THR A 63 -10.48 11.87 10.37
C THR A 63 -9.13 12.48 9.95
N GLY A 64 -8.52 13.22 10.89
CA GLY A 64 -7.23 13.88 10.70
C GLY A 64 -7.34 15.36 10.33
N PRO A 65 -6.18 16.07 10.33
CA PRO A 65 -6.13 17.50 10.03
C PRO A 65 -6.46 17.81 8.56
N GLU A 66 -6.20 16.87 7.66
CA GLU A 66 -6.49 16.98 6.23
C GLU A 66 -7.23 15.73 5.74
N PRO A 67 -8.57 15.79 5.59
CA PRO A 67 -9.35 14.67 5.11
C PRO A 67 -8.84 14.10 3.77
N GLY A 68 -8.63 12.78 3.74
CA GLY A 68 -8.08 12.07 2.59
C GLY A 68 -6.58 12.31 2.37
N ASN A 69 -5.81 12.58 3.42
CA ASN A 69 -4.34 12.54 3.38
C ASN A 69 -3.78 11.36 4.20
N ASP A 70 -4.59 10.30 4.36
CA ASP A 70 -4.17 9.04 4.96
C ASP A 70 -3.23 8.26 4.03
N MET A 71 -2.58 7.22 4.58
CA MET A 71 -1.60 6.45 3.84
C MET A 71 -2.17 5.65 2.66
N VAL A 72 -3.43 5.24 2.70
CA VAL A 72 -4.07 4.58 1.55
C VAL A 72 -4.30 5.61 0.44
N THR A 73 -4.74 6.82 0.77
CA THR A 73 -4.82 7.90 -0.21
C THR A 73 -3.44 8.26 -0.78
N ALA A 74 -2.40 8.31 0.05
CA ALA A 74 -1.03 8.58 -0.40
C ALA A 74 -0.52 7.49 -1.37
N PHE A 75 -0.77 6.22 -1.04
CA PHE A 75 -0.45 5.07 -1.90
C PHE A 75 -1.17 5.14 -3.25
N LEU A 76 -2.47 5.40 -3.25
CA LEU A 76 -3.26 5.50 -4.48
C LEU A 76 -2.88 6.73 -5.31
N ARG A 77 -2.47 7.83 -4.65
CA ARG A 77 -1.90 9.01 -5.32
C ARG A 77 -0.55 8.73 -5.97
N CYS A 78 0.30 7.94 -5.32
CA CYS A 78 1.53 7.46 -5.94
C CYS A 78 1.21 6.78 -7.27
N LEU A 79 0.23 5.87 -7.29
CA LEU A 79 -0.17 5.12 -8.49
C LEU A 79 -0.64 6.01 -9.65
N TYR A 80 -1.58 6.95 -9.44
CA TYR A 80 -2.07 7.76 -10.55
C TYR A 80 -1.11 8.88 -10.99
N ASN A 81 -0.11 9.22 -10.19
CA ASN A 81 0.95 10.17 -10.58
C ASN A 81 2.15 9.47 -11.22
N HIS A 82 2.17 8.14 -11.25
CA HIS A 82 3.32 7.37 -11.70
C HIS A 82 3.32 7.24 -13.22
N SER A 83 4.46 7.54 -13.86
CA SER A 83 4.56 7.67 -15.32
C SER A 83 4.34 6.36 -16.09
N ALA A 84 4.45 5.21 -15.41
CA ALA A 84 4.17 3.91 -16.01
C ALA A 84 2.67 3.57 -16.09
N TYR A 85 1.79 4.39 -15.50
CA TYR A 85 0.34 4.18 -15.54
C TYR A 85 -0.38 5.21 -16.43
N PRO A 86 -1.48 4.80 -17.09
CA PRO A 86 -2.02 3.44 -17.14
C PRO A 86 -1.13 2.50 -17.97
N LEU A 87 -1.13 1.21 -17.63
CA LEU A 87 -0.37 0.21 -18.39
C LEU A 87 -1.06 -0.06 -19.73
N MET A 88 -0.35 0.22 -20.82
CA MET A 88 -0.84 0.07 -22.19
C MET A 88 -0.29 -1.22 -22.81
N LEU A 89 -1.15 -1.99 -23.47
CA LEU A 89 -0.82 -3.19 -24.22
C LEU A 89 -1.09 -2.97 -25.70
N GLU A 90 -0.16 -3.37 -26.55
CA GLU A 90 -0.32 -3.33 -28.01
C GLU A 90 -0.66 -4.76 -28.49
N HIS A 91 -1.95 -5.05 -28.68
CA HIS A 91 -2.45 -6.36 -29.14
C HIS A 91 -3.65 -6.17 -30.07
N GLY A 92 -3.36 -5.97 -31.36
CA GLY A 92 -4.39 -5.64 -32.36
C GLY A 92 -5.04 -4.26 -32.15
N GLY A 93 -4.36 -3.39 -31.42
CA GLY A 93 -4.85 -2.08 -30.96
C GLY A 93 -4.23 -1.71 -29.60
N MET A 94 -4.36 -0.44 -29.22
CA MET A 94 -3.97 0.04 -27.90
C MET A 94 -5.04 -0.32 -26.88
N LYS A 95 -4.70 -1.21 -25.96
CA LYS A 95 -5.56 -1.60 -24.83
C LYS A 95 -4.96 -1.11 -23.52
N VAL A 96 -5.82 -0.82 -22.56
CA VAL A 96 -5.41 -0.52 -21.18
C VAL A 96 -5.58 -1.77 -20.35
N LEU A 97 -4.54 -2.17 -19.61
CA LEU A 97 -4.62 -3.20 -18.59
C LEU A 97 -4.80 -2.53 -17.21
N PRO A 98 -5.97 -2.67 -16.55
CA PRO A 98 -6.16 -2.15 -15.21
C PRO A 98 -5.18 -2.78 -14.21
N LEU A 99 -4.63 -1.99 -13.29
CA LEU A 99 -3.93 -2.52 -12.12
C LEU A 99 -4.93 -3.29 -11.25
N LEU A 100 -4.64 -4.56 -10.95
CA LEU A 100 -5.39 -5.33 -9.97
C LEU A 100 -4.87 -5.03 -8.56
N LEU A 101 -5.65 -4.32 -7.76
CA LEU A 101 -5.29 -3.96 -6.39
C LEU A 101 -6.28 -4.58 -5.39
N ARG A 102 -5.82 -5.60 -4.68
CA ARG A 102 -6.60 -6.30 -3.64
C ARG A 102 -6.26 -5.71 -2.28
N MET A 103 -7.24 -5.08 -1.63
CA MET A 103 -7.07 -4.46 -0.31
C MET A 103 -8.23 -4.81 0.65
N GLY A 104 -8.94 -5.91 0.40
CA GLY A 104 -10.00 -6.38 1.31
C GLY A 104 -9.44 -6.73 2.70
N GLY A 105 -10.30 -6.80 3.71
CA GLY A 105 -9.93 -7.28 5.03
C GLY A 105 -8.96 -6.38 5.82
N ASN A 106 -8.77 -5.12 5.41
CA ASN A 106 -8.03 -4.12 6.18
C ASN A 106 -8.97 -3.32 7.11
N PHE A 107 -8.45 -2.34 7.85
CA PHE A 107 -9.23 -1.48 8.76
C PHE A 107 -9.48 -0.10 8.12
N ILE A 108 -10.14 -0.09 6.96
CA ILE A 108 -10.47 1.13 6.22
C ILE A 108 -11.90 1.56 6.55
N SER A 109 -12.06 2.68 7.27
CA SER A 109 -13.34 3.32 7.53
C SER A 109 -13.89 3.97 6.24
N HIS A 110 -15.20 3.86 5.99
CA HIS A 110 -15.87 4.51 4.85
C HIS A 110 -15.17 4.30 3.49
N PRO A 111 -14.90 3.05 3.06
CA PRO A 111 -14.13 2.78 1.84
C PRO A 111 -14.76 3.39 0.58
N ASP A 112 -16.09 3.48 0.51
CA ASP A 112 -16.81 4.14 -0.58
C ASP A 112 -16.51 5.65 -0.67
N LYS A 113 -16.35 6.33 0.48
CA LYS A 113 -16.01 7.75 0.55
C LYS A 113 -14.56 7.98 0.13
N LEU A 114 -13.66 7.10 0.53
CA LEU A 114 -12.26 7.10 0.11
C LEU A 114 -12.16 7.00 -1.43
N LEU A 115 -12.86 6.04 -2.06
CA LEU A 115 -12.89 5.92 -3.53
C LEU A 115 -13.44 7.17 -4.22
N ARG A 116 -14.47 7.80 -3.65
CA ARG A 116 -15.01 9.07 -4.17
C ARG A 116 -13.99 10.21 -4.06
N GLN A 117 -13.25 10.29 -2.95
CA GLN A 117 -12.20 11.30 -2.78
C GLN A 117 -11.06 11.10 -3.77
N ILE A 118 -10.61 9.87 -4.00
CA ILE A 118 -9.54 9.57 -4.97
C ILE A 118 -9.97 9.96 -6.38
N ARG A 119 -11.19 9.58 -6.80
CA ARG A 119 -11.75 10.03 -8.09
C ARG A 119 -11.85 11.55 -8.19
N SER A 120 -12.19 12.22 -7.09
CA SER A 120 -12.28 13.68 -7.07
C SER A 120 -10.90 14.35 -7.14
N LYS A 121 -9.88 13.80 -6.46
CA LYS A 121 -8.52 14.37 -6.41
C LYS A 121 -7.73 14.10 -7.69
N GLY A 122 -7.85 12.90 -8.27
CA GLY A 122 -7.19 12.57 -9.54
C GLY A 122 -7.93 13.11 -10.77
N GLY A 123 -9.19 13.55 -10.61
CA GLY A 123 -10.05 14.00 -11.69
C GLY A 123 -10.94 12.87 -12.22
N ARG A 124 -12.25 13.13 -12.34
CA ARG A 124 -13.26 12.12 -12.69
C ARG A 124 -13.04 11.47 -14.06
N SER A 125 -12.39 12.16 -14.98
CA SER A 125 -12.04 11.68 -16.32
C SER A 125 -10.71 10.93 -16.37
N HIS A 126 -9.89 11.02 -15.32
CA HIS A 126 -8.52 10.51 -15.34
C HIS A 126 -8.30 9.29 -14.45
N VAL A 127 -9.14 9.12 -13.42
CA VAL A 127 -9.11 7.93 -12.56
C VAL A 127 -10.32 7.05 -12.86
N ARG A 128 -10.05 5.88 -13.43
CA ARG A 128 -11.06 4.87 -13.74
C ARG A 128 -10.95 3.73 -12.74
N ILE A 129 -12.08 3.43 -12.07
CA ILE A 129 -12.20 2.20 -11.26
C ILE A 129 -12.97 1.20 -12.10
N CYS A 130 -12.32 0.11 -12.47
CA CYS A 130 -12.81 -0.92 -13.36
C CYS A 130 -13.53 -2.02 -12.57
N ALA A 131 -14.55 -2.61 -13.20
CA ALA A 131 -15.28 -3.76 -12.65
C ALA A 131 -14.51 -5.08 -12.79
N SER A 132 -13.58 -5.16 -13.75
CA SER A 132 -12.71 -6.32 -14.02
C SER A 132 -11.26 -5.86 -14.22
N ALA A 133 -10.31 -6.78 -14.07
CA ALA A 133 -8.90 -6.61 -14.38
C ALA A 133 -8.56 -6.95 -15.85
N ASP A 134 -9.55 -7.32 -16.66
CA ASP A 134 -9.34 -7.63 -18.07
C ASP A 134 -8.96 -6.38 -18.88
N PRO A 135 -8.09 -6.49 -19.89
CA PRO A 135 -7.78 -5.39 -20.79
C PRO A 135 -9.01 -4.84 -21.52
N TYR A 136 -9.08 -3.53 -21.68
CA TYR A 136 -10.13 -2.86 -22.47
C TYR A 136 -9.54 -1.89 -23.50
N ASP A 137 -10.31 -1.56 -24.54
CA ASP A 137 -9.84 -0.67 -25.60
C ASP A 137 -9.63 0.76 -25.10
N HIS A 138 -8.50 1.37 -25.46
CA HIS A 138 -8.20 2.73 -25.07
C HIS A 138 -9.09 3.72 -25.83
N GLY A 139 -10.02 4.38 -25.13
CA GLY A 139 -10.99 5.32 -25.73
C GLY A 139 -10.42 6.67 -26.17
N GLY A 140 -9.09 6.81 -26.30
CA GLY A 140 -8.39 8.04 -26.69
C GLY A 140 -8.41 9.18 -25.67
N GLN A 141 -9.13 9.02 -24.55
CA GLN A 141 -9.11 9.98 -23.44
C GLN A 141 -7.87 9.78 -22.58
N LYS A 142 -7.34 10.90 -22.06
CA LYS A 142 -6.19 10.89 -21.15
C LYS A 142 -6.59 10.27 -19.81
N GLU A 143 -6.29 8.99 -19.62
CA GLU A 143 -6.43 8.29 -18.34
C GLU A 143 -5.07 8.34 -17.60
N TYR A 144 -5.08 8.55 -16.28
CA TYR A 144 -3.88 8.52 -15.42
C TYR A 144 -3.79 7.24 -14.59
N LEU A 145 -4.94 6.68 -14.22
CA LEU A 145 -5.01 5.41 -13.51
C LEU A 145 -6.24 4.64 -13.92
N SER A 146 -6.02 3.37 -14.25
CA SER A 146 -7.06 2.37 -14.39
C SER A 146 -6.79 1.29 -13.36
N VAL A 147 -7.73 1.08 -12.45
CA VAL A 147 -7.54 0.16 -11.32
C VAL A 147 -8.80 -0.70 -11.10
N CYS A 148 -8.61 -2.00 -10.96
CA CYS A 148 -9.64 -2.93 -10.49
C CYS A 148 -9.42 -3.17 -8.99
N LEU A 149 -10.47 -2.94 -8.19
CA LEU A 149 -10.43 -2.99 -6.73
C LEU A 149 -11.44 -4.02 -6.20
N PRO A 150 -11.25 -5.33 -6.46
CA PRO A 150 -12.15 -6.32 -5.92
C PRO A 150 -12.10 -6.28 -4.39
N GLU A 151 -13.25 -6.54 -3.76
CA GLU A 151 -13.36 -6.67 -2.30
C GLU A 151 -12.96 -5.42 -1.50
N PHE A 152 -12.70 -4.28 -2.15
CA PHE A 152 -12.29 -3.05 -1.46
C PHE A 152 -13.36 -2.51 -0.51
N LEU A 153 -14.63 -2.80 -0.78
CA LEU A 153 -15.72 -2.43 0.13
C LEU A 153 -15.84 -3.40 1.32
N THR A 154 -15.19 -4.56 1.25
CA THR A 154 -15.20 -5.60 2.29
C THR A 154 -14.04 -5.36 3.25
N GLN A 155 -14.25 -4.49 4.24
CA GLN A 155 -13.24 -4.12 5.23
C GLN A 155 -13.59 -4.67 6.61
N ARG A 156 -12.57 -4.95 7.44
CA ARG A 156 -12.79 -5.31 8.85
C ARG A 156 -13.32 -4.10 9.61
N ALA A 157 -14.30 -4.34 10.48
CA ALA A 157 -14.82 -3.31 11.34
C ALA A 157 -13.71 -2.75 12.23
N THR A 158 -13.48 -1.45 12.17
CA THR A 158 -12.71 -0.73 13.17
C THR A 158 -13.55 -0.79 14.45
N ASN A 159 -13.07 -1.47 15.49
CA ASN A 159 -13.79 -1.74 16.75
C ASN A 159 -14.31 -0.49 17.52
N GLY A 160 -14.24 0.72 16.94
CA GLY A 160 -14.87 1.94 17.42
C GLY A 160 -16.29 2.22 16.90
N SER A 161 -16.83 1.43 15.96
CA SER A 161 -18.23 1.55 15.50
C SER A 161 -19.05 0.30 15.82
N VAL A 162 -19.13 -0.08 17.09
CA VAL A 162 -20.16 -1.00 17.55
C VAL A 162 -21.49 -0.23 17.65
N ALA A 163 -22.03 0.16 16.50
CA ALA A 163 -23.40 0.67 16.40
C ALA A 163 -24.23 -0.34 15.60
N ALA A 164 -24.92 -1.19 16.37
CA ALA A 164 -26.19 -1.84 16.05
C ALA A 164 -26.25 -2.82 14.86
N ALA A 165 -25.94 -4.09 15.14
CA ALA A 165 -26.75 -5.23 14.70
C ALA A 165 -26.47 -6.45 15.61
N ALA A 166 -26.76 -6.31 16.91
CA ALA A 166 -26.79 -7.45 17.81
C ALA A 166 -28.10 -8.21 17.59
N ALA A 167 -28.05 -9.28 16.78
CA ALA A 167 -29.04 -10.34 16.87
C ALA A 167 -28.78 -11.15 18.17
N PRO A 168 -29.79 -11.46 18.98
CA PRO A 168 -29.60 -12.22 20.21
C PRO A 168 -29.38 -13.70 19.85
N VAL A 169 -28.14 -14.17 19.96
CA VAL A 169 -27.84 -15.61 19.94
C VAL A 169 -27.71 -16.08 21.39
N ALA A 170 -28.56 -17.02 21.76
CA ALA A 170 -28.65 -17.63 23.07
C ALA A 170 -27.35 -18.35 23.49
N PRO A 171 -27.06 -18.45 24.81
CA PRO A 171 -25.82 -19.03 25.30
C PRO A 171 -25.87 -20.57 25.27
N ALA A 172 -24.92 -21.19 24.59
CA ALA A 172 -24.59 -22.60 24.75
C ALA A 172 -23.36 -22.75 25.67
N VAL A 173 -23.44 -23.73 26.55
CA VAL A 173 -22.72 -23.87 27.81
C VAL A 173 -21.53 -24.82 27.67
N ALA A 174 -20.41 -24.46 28.33
CA ALA A 174 -19.33 -25.32 28.86
C ALA A 174 -18.48 -26.16 27.87
N ALA A 175 -17.22 -26.51 28.11
CA ALA A 175 -16.15 -26.13 29.05
C ALA A 175 -14.92 -26.95 28.63
N ALA A 176 -13.70 -26.41 28.78
CA ALA A 176 -12.50 -27.12 29.26
C ALA A 176 -11.24 -26.27 29.02
N ALA A 177 -10.52 -25.99 30.11
CA ALA A 177 -9.21 -25.35 30.18
C ALA A 177 -8.11 -26.43 30.35
N PRO A 178 -6.88 -26.10 30.82
CA PRO A 178 -5.70 -25.82 30.02
C PRO A 178 -4.56 -26.84 30.24
N ALA A 179 -3.48 -26.76 29.45
CA ALA A 179 -2.23 -27.45 29.74
C ALA A 179 -1.02 -26.54 29.56
N GLU A 180 -0.06 -26.77 30.44
CA GLU A 180 0.97 -25.87 30.98
C GLU A 180 2.33 -26.05 30.28
N ALA A 181 3.27 -25.14 30.56
CA ALA A 181 4.56 -24.95 29.90
C ALA A 181 5.63 -26.03 30.23
N PRO A 182 6.84 -26.00 29.61
CA PRO A 182 7.91 -25.20 30.23
C PRO A 182 8.94 -24.55 29.26
N ALA A 183 9.52 -23.42 29.69
CA ALA A 183 10.88 -22.94 29.35
C ALA A 183 11.87 -23.44 30.45
N PRO A 184 13.21 -23.15 30.49
CA PRO A 184 14.06 -22.31 29.63
C PRO A 184 15.48 -22.89 29.34
N ALA A 185 16.33 -22.15 28.59
CA ALA A 185 17.79 -22.16 28.78
C ALA A 185 18.47 -20.88 28.23
N ALA A 186 19.22 -20.20 29.11
CA ALA A 186 20.22 -19.16 28.83
C ALA A 186 21.57 -19.84 28.44
N ALA A 187 22.66 -19.25 27.92
CA ALA A 187 23.25 -17.91 27.85
C ALA A 187 24.38 -17.93 26.75
N PRO A 188 25.54 -17.23 26.84
CA PRO A 188 25.84 -15.82 26.51
C PRO A 188 27.00 -15.60 25.47
N GLY A 189 27.21 -14.34 25.04
CA GLY A 189 28.45 -13.81 24.43
C GLY A 189 28.37 -13.56 22.90
N GLN A 190 28.98 -12.55 22.25
CA GLN A 190 30.03 -11.60 22.61
C GLN A 190 29.94 -10.33 21.74
N ASN A 191 30.46 -9.23 22.32
CA ASN A 191 31.13 -8.07 21.72
C ASN A 191 31.29 -7.96 20.19
N GLY A 192 30.89 -6.80 19.66
CA GLY A 192 31.27 -6.35 18.32
C GLY A 192 31.13 -4.84 18.13
N LYS A 193 32.00 -4.06 18.79
CA LYS A 193 32.26 -2.63 18.53
C LYS A 193 32.61 -2.45 17.05
N ARG A 194 31.82 -1.69 16.28
CA ARG A 194 32.29 -1.03 15.04
C ARG A 194 31.74 0.39 14.96
N GLU A 195 32.60 1.32 15.34
CA GLU A 195 32.57 2.70 14.85
C GLU A 195 32.74 2.72 13.33
N ARG A 196 31.94 3.52 12.62
CA ARG A 196 32.39 4.16 11.38
C ARG A 196 31.44 5.27 10.94
N GLY A 197 32.01 6.48 10.82
CA GLY A 197 31.78 7.31 9.64
C GLY A 197 30.66 8.35 9.69
N LYS A 198 30.77 9.35 10.59
CA LYS A 198 30.13 10.66 10.43
C LYS A 198 31.16 11.64 9.86
N LYS A 199 31.26 11.75 8.52
CA LYS A 199 31.91 12.87 7.81
C LYS A 199 31.62 12.71 6.32
N GLU A 200 31.59 13.82 5.59
CA GLU A 200 31.42 13.92 4.12
C GLU A 200 29.98 13.98 3.59
N LYS A 201 29.27 15.06 3.93
CA LYS A 201 28.32 15.69 2.98
C LYS A 201 28.06 17.17 3.27
N LYS A 202 29.13 17.95 3.51
CA LYS A 202 29.06 19.41 3.72
C LYS A 202 29.86 20.24 2.70
N GLU A 203 30.42 19.65 1.65
CA GLU A 203 31.23 20.39 0.65
C GLU A 203 30.55 20.61 -0.72
N GLU A 204 29.37 20.04 -0.97
CA GLU A 204 28.67 20.20 -2.26
C GLU A 204 27.57 21.28 -2.24
N LYS A 205 27.66 22.28 -1.36
CA LYS A 205 26.74 23.43 -1.37
C LYS A 205 27.41 24.78 -1.61
N GLU A 206 28.75 24.83 -1.70
CA GLU A 206 29.48 26.09 -1.84
C GLU A 206 29.97 26.37 -3.28
N LYS A 207 30.09 25.35 -4.14
CA LYS A 207 30.50 25.55 -5.54
C LYS A 207 29.40 26.03 -6.48
N LYS A 208 28.11 25.97 -6.08
CA LYS A 208 26.99 26.39 -6.95
C LYS A 208 26.61 27.87 -6.84
N ARG A 209 27.24 28.64 -5.94
CA ARG A 209 27.01 30.10 -5.80
C ARG A 209 28.07 30.98 -6.47
N ARG A 210 29.04 30.39 -7.18
CA ARG A 210 30.15 31.12 -7.85
C ARG A 210 30.15 31.05 -9.38
N LYS A 211 29.08 30.54 -9.99
CA LYS A 211 28.95 30.48 -11.46
C LYS A 211 27.57 30.92 -11.92
N GLU A 212 27.25 32.19 -11.71
CA GLU A 212 26.39 32.94 -12.63
C GLU A 212 27.02 34.33 -12.77
N PRO A 213 27.50 34.70 -13.98
CA PRO A 213 27.91 36.06 -14.31
C PRO A 213 26.72 37.00 -14.49
#